data_AF-A0A0G1GP66-F1
#
_entry.id   AF-A0A0G1GP66-F1
#
_cell.length_a   1.000
_cell.length_b   1.000
_cell.length_c   1.000
_cell.angle_alpha   90.00
_cell.angle_beta   90.00
_cell.angle_gamma   90.00
#
_symmetry.space_group_name_H-M   'P 1'
#
loop_
_entity.id
_entity.type
_entity.pdbx_description
1 polymer ?
#
loop_
_entity_poly.entity_id
_entity_poly.type
_entity_poly.pdbx_seq_one_letter_code
_entity_poly.pdbx_strand_id
1 'polypeptide(L)'
;MKTVGIIGGFGPEATVLFYKELIQECRHAGLKHQPHLVVWNVPVPKKLETDLLIKNTSVKECIPLLTDAAINLERIGADFIILPCNTLHILTPFIRKSITIPFLSIIDTTIMHLHNNMIKRIGLLGTSMTVKHNLFAKADQAIEFVIPSPMLQKIIDCALYEFVSTGNSTPLKKN
;
A
#
# COMPACT_ATOMS: atom_id res chain seq x y z
N MET A 1 7.10 -21.36 -11.03
CA MET A 1 7.14 -20.14 -10.18
C MET A 1 5.73 -19.61 -10.08
N LYS A 2 5.34 -19.00 -8.96
CA LYS A 2 4.03 -18.36 -8.83
C LYS A 2 3.99 -17.02 -9.56
N THR A 3 2.87 -16.68 -10.16
CA THR A 3 2.58 -15.42 -10.84
C THR A 3 2.05 -14.40 -9.84
N VAL A 4 2.68 -13.23 -9.77
CA VAL A 4 2.25 -12.13 -8.88
C VAL A 4 1.23 -11.27 -9.62
N GLY A 5 0.04 -11.08 -9.04
CA GLY A 5 -0.91 -10.06 -9.46
C GLY A 5 -0.72 -8.76 -8.68
N ILE A 6 -0.59 -7.63 -9.37
CA ILE A 6 -0.40 -6.31 -8.77
C ILE A 6 -1.63 -5.45 -9.09
N ILE A 7 -2.42 -5.10 -8.07
CA ILE A 7 -3.44 -4.06 -8.21
C ILE A 7 -2.73 -2.71 -8.17
N GLY A 8 -2.49 -2.12 -9.34
CA GLY A 8 -1.83 -0.82 -9.49
C GLY A 8 -2.80 0.34 -9.71
N GLY A 9 -2.26 1.54 -9.90
CA GLY A 9 -3.02 2.72 -10.34
C GLY A 9 -3.56 3.63 -9.23
N PHE A 10 -3.53 3.19 -7.97
CA PHE A 10 -3.82 4.04 -6.80
C PHE A 10 -2.56 4.78 -6.34
N GLY A 11 -2.03 5.60 -7.24
CA GLY A 11 -0.62 6.05 -7.25
C GLY A 11 0.19 5.22 -8.25
N PRO A 12 0.13 5.54 -9.55
CA PRO A 12 0.88 4.84 -10.59
C PRO A 12 2.39 4.80 -10.30
N GLU A 13 2.95 5.88 -9.74
CA GLU A 13 4.36 5.99 -9.36
C GLU A 13 4.73 4.96 -8.28
N ALA A 14 3.85 4.74 -7.29
CA ALA A 14 4.06 3.71 -6.28
C ALA A 14 4.04 2.30 -6.89
N THR A 15 3.21 2.08 -7.91
CA THR A 15 3.18 0.83 -8.67
C THR A 15 4.51 0.60 -9.41
N VAL A 16 5.02 1.63 -10.08
CA VAL A 16 6.32 1.58 -10.79
C VAL A 16 7.46 1.33 -9.81
N LEU A 17 7.47 2.02 -8.67
CA LEU A 17 8.49 1.84 -7.63
C LEU A 17 8.48 0.40 -7.11
N PHE A 18 7.31 -0.11 -6.72
CA PHE A 18 7.17 -1.49 -6.24
C PHE A 18 7.64 -2.51 -7.27
N TYR A 19 7.26 -2.34 -8.54
CA TYR A 19 7.69 -3.23 -9.62
C TYR A 19 9.22 -3.24 -9.76
N LYS A 20 9.85 -2.06 -9.71
CA LYS A 20 11.31 -1.91 -9.78
C LYS A 20 11.99 -2.58 -8.59
N GLU A 21 11.52 -2.33 -7.38
CA GLU A 21 12.07 -2.93 -6.15
C GLU A 21 11.92 -4.45 -6.17
N LEU A 22 10.76 -4.97 -6.58
CA LEU A 22 10.54 -6.41 -6.67
C LEU A 22 11.54 -7.12 -7.60
N ILE A 23 11.85 -6.52 -8.75
CA ILE A 23 12.87 -7.06 -9.67
C ILE A 23 14.26 -7.03 -9.02
N GLN A 24 14.61 -5.96 -8.32
CA GLN A 24 15.89 -5.84 -7.62
C GLN A 24 16.01 -6.90 -6.53
N GLU A 25 14.97 -7.09 -5.72
CA GLU A 25 14.94 -8.10 -4.66
C GLU A 25 15.00 -9.53 -5.22
N CYS A 26 14.30 -9.80 -6.33
CA CYS A 26 14.41 -11.08 -7.03
C CYS A 26 15.84 -11.35 -7.54
N ARG A 27 16.56 -10.32 -7.97
CA ARG A 27 17.97 -10.42 -8.38
C ARG A 27 18.87 -10.66 -7.17
N HIS A 28 18.69 -9.93 -6.08
CA HIS A 28 19.45 -10.11 -4.83
C HIS A 28 19.25 -11.51 -4.24
N ALA A 29 18.03 -12.06 -4.35
CA ALA A 29 17.71 -13.42 -3.94
C ALA A 29 18.30 -14.51 -4.87
N GLY A 30 18.95 -14.14 -5.98
CA GLY A 30 19.59 -15.09 -6.89
C GLY A 30 18.61 -15.91 -7.71
N LEU A 31 17.41 -15.40 -8.00
CA LEU A 31 16.44 -16.11 -8.84
C LEU A 31 17.01 -16.33 -10.25
N LYS A 32 16.86 -17.56 -10.76
CA LYS A 32 17.36 -17.97 -12.08
C LYS A 32 16.53 -17.43 -13.25
N HIS A 33 15.32 -16.92 -12.96
CA HIS A 33 14.40 -16.36 -13.94
C HIS A 33 13.79 -15.07 -13.40
N GLN A 34 13.37 -14.18 -14.30
CA GLN A 34 12.58 -13.01 -13.93
C GLN A 34 11.26 -13.45 -13.28
N PRO A 35 10.74 -12.71 -12.29
CA PRO A 35 9.44 -13.00 -11.73
C PRO A 35 8.36 -12.87 -12.80
N HIS A 36 7.37 -13.76 -12.78
CA HIS A 36 6.20 -13.64 -13.64
C HIS A 36 5.18 -12.71 -12.97
N LEU A 37 4.89 -11.58 -13.60
CA LEU A 37 4.13 -10.47 -13.02
C LEU A 37 2.98 -10.09 -13.96
N VAL A 38 1.79 -9.85 -13.40
CA VAL A 38 0.66 -9.23 -14.07
C VAL A 38 0.29 -7.98 -13.31
N VAL A 39 0.32 -6.82 -13.96
CA VAL A 39 -0.06 -5.53 -13.37
C VAL A 39 -1.41 -5.11 -13.93
N TRP A 40 -2.41 -4.97 -13.06
CA TRP A 40 -3.67 -4.35 -13.42
C TRP A 40 -3.66 -2.89 -12.95
N ASN A 41 -3.29 -1.98 -13.85
CA ASN A 41 -3.27 -0.55 -13.53
C ASN A 41 -4.69 0.02 -13.59
N VAL A 42 -5.32 0.21 -12.44
CA VAL A 42 -6.67 0.75 -12.34
C VAL A 42 -6.69 2.20 -12.84
N PRO A 43 -7.60 2.56 -13.77
CA PRO A 43 -7.76 3.94 -14.23
C PRO A 43 -8.57 4.74 -13.20
N VAL A 44 -7.95 5.05 -12.05
CA VAL A 44 -8.59 5.78 -10.95
C VAL A 44 -8.99 7.18 -11.44
N PRO A 45 -10.26 7.59 -11.29
CA PRO A 45 -10.67 8.95 -11.64
C PRO A 45 -9.89 9.99 -10.83
N LYS A 46 -9.36 11.04 -11.46
CA LYS A 46 -8.60 12.12 -10.79
C LYS A 46 -9.33 12.73 -9.60
N LYS A 47 -10.65 12.84 -9.67
CA LYS A 47 -11.49 13.31 -8.56
C LYS A 47 -11.41 12.35 -7.36
N LEU A 48 -11.53 11.04 -7.60
CA LEU A 48 -11.44 10.03 -6.55
C LEU A 48 -10.04 10.00 -5.94
N GLU A 49 -8.99 10.10 -6.76
CA GLU A 49 -7.61 10.24 -6.29
C GLU A 49 -7.44 11.48 -5.38
N THR A 50 -7.95 12.63 -5.79
CA THR A 50 -7.99 13.87 -4.99
C THR A 50 -8.74 13.66 -3.67
N ASP A 51 -9.92 13.05 -3.72
CA ASP A 51 -10.76 12.86 -2.54
C ASP A 51 -10.10 11.88 -1.54
N LEU A 52 -9.39 10.85 -2.02
CA LEU A 52 -8.63 9.91 -1.18
C LEU A 52 -7.39 10.54 -0.55
N LEU A 53 -6.54 11.17 -1.36
CA LEU A 53 -5.20 11.60 -0.94
C LEU A 53 -5.22 12.94 -0.19
N ILE A 54 -6.16 13.82 -0.54
CA ILE A 54 -6.17 15.20 -0.05
C ILE A 54 -7.28 15.37 0.97
N LYS A 55 -8.50 14.98 0.61
CA LYS A 55 -9.67 15.17 1.47
C LYS A 55 -9.83 14.07 2.51
N ASN A 56 -9.13 12.95 2.34
CA ASN A 56 -9.23 11.79 3.21
C ASN A 56 -10.69 11.25 3.27
N THR A 57 -11.39 11.30 2.14
CA THR A 57 -12.78 10.86 1.97
C THR A 57 -12.90 9.77 0.90
N SER A 58 -14.11 9.29 0.65
CA SER A 58 -14.43 8.47 -0.53
C SER A 58 -13.72 7.11 -0.63
N VAL A 59 -13.09 6.61 0.44
CA VAL A 59 -12.45 5.28 0.46
C VAL A 59 -13.38 4.20 -0.05
N LYS A 60 -14.66 4.19 0.37
CA LYS A 60 -15.63 3.17 -0.06
C LYS A 60 -15.92 3.18 -1.57
N GLU A 61 -15.71 4.31 -2.27
CA GLU A 61 -15.88 4.39 -3.73
C GLU A 61 -14.80 3.59 -4.47
N CYS A 62 -13.70 3.23 -3.79
CA CYS A 62 -12.66 2.36 -4.35
C CYS A 62 -13.03 0.87 -4.34
N ILE A 63 -14.05 0.46 -3.59
CA ILE A 63 -14.44 -0.95 -3.45
C ILE A 63 -14.64 -1.61 -4.84
N PRO A 64 -15.54 -1.11 -5.72
CA PRO A 64 -15.75 -1.75 -7.03
C PRO A 64 -14.47 -1.79 -7.86
N LEU A 65 -13.68 -0.71 -7.87
CA LEU A 65 -12.42 -0.65 -8.62
C LEU A 65 -11.39 -1.70 -8.14
N LEU A 66 -11.28 -1.89 -6.82
CA LEU A 66 -10.37 -2.84 -6.21
C LEU A 66 -10.82 -4.29 -6.41
N THR A 67 -12.12 -4.58 -6.22
CA THR A 67 -12.66 -5.93 -6.39
C THR A 67 -12.60 -6.36 -7.84
N ASP A 68 -12.92 -5.46 -8.78
CA ASP A 68 -12.85 -5.75 -10.21
C ASP A 68 -11.41 -6.00 -10.64
N ALA A 69 -10.45 -5.20 -10.18
CA ALA A 69 -9.03 -5.45 -10.43
C ALA A 69 -8.57 -6.81 -9.90
N ALA A 70 -8.98 -7.16 -8.68
CA ALA A 70 -8.63 -8.44 -8.05
C ALA A 70 -9.18 -9.64 -8.83
N ILE A 71 -10.47 -9.60 -9.19
CA ILE A 71 -11.14 -10.64 -9.99
C ILE A 71 -10.45 -10.79 -11.36
N ASN A 72 -10.11 -9.68 -12.00
CA ASN A 72 -9.44 -9.73 -13.30
C ASN A 72 -8.04 -10.33 -13.22
N LEU A 73 -7.25 -9.99 -12.18
CA LEU A 73 -5.93 -10.58 -11.96
C LEU A 73 -6.02 -12.08 -11.72
N GLU A 74 -6.97 -12.54 -10.89
CA GLU A 74 -7.23 -13.97 -10.69
C GLU A 74 -7.59 -14.67 -12.01
N ARG A 75 -8.49 -14.08 -12.80
CA ARG A 75 -8.92 -14.61 -14.09
C ARG A 75 -7.78 -14.73 -15.12
N ILE A 76 -6.79 -13.84 -15.06
CA ILE A 76 -5.62 -13.83 -15.96
C ILE A 76 -4.52 -14.81 -15.47
N GLY A 77 -4.71 -15.45 -14.32
CA GLY A 77 -3.82 -16.50 -13.82
C GLY A 77 -2.79 -16.01 -12.80
N ALA A 78 -3.07 -14.93 -12.06
CA ALA A 78 -2.29 -14.62 -10.86
C ALA A 78 -2.45 -15.74 -9.82
N ASP A 79 -1.36 -16.13 -9.18
CA ASP A 79 -1.37 -17.13 -8.09
C ASP A 79 -1.61 -16.48 -6.71
N PHE A 80 -1.35 -15.18 -6.60
CA PHE A 80 -1.64 -14.34 -5.45
C PHE A 80 -1.64 -12.87 -5.85
N ILE A 81 -2.26 -12.02 -5.04
CA ILE A 81 -2.43 -10.59 -5.32
C ILE A 81 -1.77 -9.74 -4.24
N ILE A 82 -1.18 -8.61 -4.64
CA ILE A 82 -0.68 -7.55 -3.77
C ILE A 82 -1.27 -6.19 -4.18
N LEU A 83 -1.18 -5.21 -3.28
CA LEU A 83 -1.59 -3.82 -3.50
C LEU A 83 -0.52 -2.89 -2.90
N PRO A 84 0.26 -2.14 -3.70
CA PRO A 84 1.28 -1.22 -3.20
C PRO A 84 0.66 0.11 -2.74
N CYS A 85 -0.32 0.04 -1.82
CA CYS A 85 -1.00 1.20 -1.25
C CYS A 85 -1.43 0.93 0.20
N ASN A 86 -0.82 1.63 1.17
CA ASN A 86 -1.13 1.44 2.60
C ASN A 86 -2.60 1.74 2.93
N THR A 87 -3.09 2.92 2.55
CA THR A 87 -4.44 3.40 2.91
C THR A 87 -5.54 2.44 2.46
N LEU A 88 -5.43 1.86 1.26
CA LEU A 88 -6.49 1.01 0.71
C LEU A 88 -6.56 -0.39 1.32
N HIS A 89 -5.63 -0.75 2.22
CA HIS A 89 -5.78 -1.93 3.07
C HIS A 89 -6.92 -1.81 4.09
N ILE A 90 -7.52 -0.62 4.27
CA ILE A 90 -8.84 -0.46 4.92
C ILE A 90 -9.89 -1.39 4.27
N LEU A 91 -9.73 -1.67 2.96
CA LEU A 91 -10.68 -2.43 2.16
C LEU A 91 -10.25 -3.88 1.89
N THR A 92 -9.19 -4.37 2.54
CA THR A 92 -8.74 -5.77 2.41
C THR A 92 -9.87 -6.80 2.59
N PRO A 93 -10.84 -6.65 3.52
CA PRO A 93 -11.96 -7.59 3.63
C PRO A 93 -12.82 -7.69 2.35
N PHE A 94 -12.96 -6.61 1.58
CA PHE A 94 -13.72 -6.62 0.33
C PHE A 94 -12.93 -7.32 -0.78
N ILE A 95 -11.62 -7.03 -0.88
CA ILE A 95 -10.72 -7.67 -1.85
C ILE A 95 -10.67 -9.18 -1.60
N ARG A 96 -10.45 -9.61 -0.36
CA ARG A 96 -10.37 -11.04 -0.01
C ARG A 96 -11.66 -11.80 -0.27
N LYS A 97 -12.81 -11.13 -0.16
CA LYS A 97 -14.13 -11.75 -0.45
C LYS A 97 -14.42 -11.87 -1.94
N SER A 98 -13.74 -11.11 -2.80
CA SER A 98 -13.99 -11.11 -4.24
C SER A 98 -13.15 -12.12 -5.03
N ILE A 99 -12.17 -12.77 -4.40
CA ILE A 99 -11.25 -13.71 -5.05
C ILE A 99 -11.08 -14.98 -4.19
N THR A 100 -10.55 -16.04 -4.80
CA THR A 100 -10.21 -17.30 -4.12
C THR A 100 -8.71 -17.44 -3.85
N ILE A 101 -7.87 -16.78 -4.66
CA ILE A 101 -6.42 -16.77 -4.46
C ILE A 101 -5.98 -15.85 -3.30
N PRO A 102 -4.79 -16.08 -2.69
CA PRO A 102 -4.31 -15.28 -1.57
C PRO A 102 -4.12 -13.80 -1.93
N PHE A 103 -4.54 -12.91 -1.04
CA PHE A 103 -4.16 -11.49 -1.04
C PHE A 103 -3.13 -11.24 0.06
N LEU A 104 -1.90 -10.88 -0.32
CA LEU A 104 -0.83 -10.54 0.61
C LEU A 104 -0.91 -9.06 0.97
N SER A 105 -1.24 -8.82 2.24
CA SER A 105 -1.40 -7.50 2.83
C SER A 105 -0.05 -6.96 3.28
N ILE A 106 0.25 -5.70 2.94
CA ILE A 106 1.46 -5.02 3.42
C ILE A 106 1.47 -4.87 4.95
N ILE A 107 0.28 -4.80 5.56
CA ILE A 107 0.12 -4.72 7.02
C ILE A 107 0.55 -6.04 7.65
N ASP A 108 0.04 -7.15 7.12
CA ASP A 108 0.29 -8.50 7.63
C ASP A 108 1.78 -8.86 7.49
N THR A 109 2.38 -8.54 6.34
CA THR A 109 3.81 -8.80 6.10
C THR A 109 4.71 -7.94 6.98
N THR A 110 4.35 -6.69 7.22
CA THR A 110 5.09 -5.80 8.14
C THR A 110 5.04 -6.33 9.57
N ILE A 111 3.86 -6.70 10.07
CA ILE A 111 3.70 -7.26 11.42
C ILE A 111 4.49 -8.55 11.58
N MET A 112 4.41 -9.46 10.60
CA MET A 112 5.20 -10.68 10.60
C MET A 112 6.70 -10.40 10.65
N HIS A 113 7.19 -9.41 9.90
CA HIS A 113 8.59 -9.00 9.96
C HIS A 113 8.98 -8.48 11.36
N LEU A 114 8.15 -7.65 11.98
CA LEU A 114 8.42 -7.11 13.31
C LEU A 114 8.51 -8.22 14.37
N HIS A 115 7.60 -9.19 14.33
CA HIS A 115 7.63 -10.36 15.22
C HIS A 115 8.87 -11.23 15.01
N ASN A 116 9.21 -11.53 13.76
CA ASN A 116 10.39 -12.34 13.43
C ASN A 116 11.70 -11.71 13.91
N ASN A 117 11.73 -10.38 14.06
CA ASN A 117 12.87 -9.63 14.58
C ASN A 117 12.72 -9.23 16.05
N MET A 118 11.70 -9.74 16.75
CA MET A 118 11.41 -9.43 18.16
C MET A 118 11.27 -7.92 18.45
N ILE A 119 10.83 -7.13 17.47
CA ILE A 119 10.62 -5.70 17.59
C ILE A 119 9.24 -5.46 18.18
N LYS A 120 9.18 -4.82 19.36
CA LYS A 120 7.93 -4.59 20.10
C LYS A 120 7.45 -3.14 20.11
N ARG A 121 8.25 -2.21 19.59
CA ARG A 121 7.93 -0.78 19.61
C ARG A 121 8.51 -0.08 18.39
N ILE A 122 7.66 0.59 17.61
CA ILE A 122 8.09 1.32 16.40
C ILE A 122 7.38 2.66 16.24
N GLY A 123 8.03 3.60 15.56
CA GLY A 123 7.38 4.82 15.07
C GLY A 123 6.66 4.56 13.75
N LEU A 124 5.35 4.87 13.69
CA LEU A 124 4.55 4.73 12.47
C LEU A 124 4.40 6.08 11.78
N LEU A 125 5.11 6.29 10.68
CA LEU A 125 4.96 7.45 9.81
C LEU A 125 4.11 7.08 8.59
N GLY A 126 3.11 7.89 8.29
CA GLY A 126 2.22 7.68 7.15
C GLY A 126 1.18 8.78 7.04
N THR A 127 0.29 8.64 6.07
CA THR A 127 -0.83 9.58 5.88
C THR A 127 -1.72 9.61 7.11
N SER A 128 -2.40 10.75 7.34
CA SER A 128 -3.46 10.88 8.35
C SER A 128 -4.46 9.73 8.29
N MET A 129 -4.81 9.21 7.12
CA MET A 129 -5.73 8.07 7.00
C MET A 129 -5.15 6.77 7.54
N THR A 130 -3.88 6.48 7.23
CA THR A 130 -3.19 5.30 7.75
C THR A 130 -3.17 5.30 9.28
N VAL A 131 -2.85 6.46 9.87
CA VAL A 131 -2.79 6.64 11.32
C VAL A 131 -4.19 6.61 11.96
N LYS A 132 -5.15 7.39 11.43
CA LYS A 132 -6.52 7.49 11.99
C LYS A 132 -7.29 6.18 11.93
N HIS A 133 -7.13 5.40 10.85
CA HIS A 133 -7.79 4.09 10.75
C HIS A 133 -7.11 3.03 11.62
N ASN A 134 -5.96 3.34 12.21
CA ASN A 134 -5.20 2.50 13.12
C ASN A 134 -4.89 1.12 12.50
N LEU A 135 -4.52 1.12 11.21
CA LEU A 135 -4.44 -0.11 10.41
C LEU A 135 -3.49 -1.15 11.00
N PHE A 136 -2.31 -0.72 11.41
CA PHE A 136 -1.28 -1.61 11.96
C PHE A 136 -1.62 -2.04 13.39
N ALA A 137 -1.94 -1.10 14.28
CA ALA A 137 -2.24 -1.46 15.66
C ALA A 137 -3.56 -2.21 15.82
N LYS A 138 -4.51 -2.13 14.88
CA LYS A 138 -5.68 -3.03 14.86
C LYS A 138 -5.32 -4.46 14.49
N ALA A 139 -4.35 -4.63 13.60
CA ALA A 139 -3.91 -5.94 13.15
C ALA A 139 -3.02 -6.66 14.18
N ASP A 140 -2.34 -5.91 15.05
CA ASP A 140 -1.53 -6.49 16.15
C ASP A 140 -1.50 -5.61 17.40
N GLN A 141 -1.88 -6.17 18.55
CA GLN A 141 -1.89 -5.48 19.86
C GLN A 141 -0.61 -5.70 20.68
N ALA A 142 0.28 -6.61 20.27
CA ALA A 142 1.52 -6.92 20.97
C ALA A 142 2.66 -5.95 20.61
N ILE A 143 2.53 -5.21 19.52
CA ILE A 143 3.49 -4.19 19.07
C ILE A 143 2.95 -2.80 19.43
N GLU A 144 3.76 -2.00 20.13
CA GLU A 144 3.46 -0.59 20.40
C GLU A 144 3.79 0.27 19.16
N PHE A 145 2.76 0.84 18.55
CA PHE A 145 2.89 1.79 17.45
C PHE A 145 2.84 3.22 17.99
N VAL A 146 4.00 3.88 18.01
CA VAL A 146 4.12 5.29 18.38
C VAL A 146 3.79 6.15 17.16
N ILE A 147 2.76 6.98 17.27
CA ILE A 147 2.30 7.85 16.17
C ILE A 147 2.78 9.30 16.37
N PRO A 148 2.89 10.09 15.28
CA PRO A 148 3.24 11.51 15.36
C PRO A 148 2.26 12.31 16.22
N SER A 149 2.74 13.39 16.84
CA SER A 149 1.86 14.39 17.43
C SER A 149 0.98 15.04 16.34
N PRO A 150 -0.19 15.64 16.67
CA PRO A 150 -1.04 16.28 15.67
C PRO A 150 -0.32 17.33 14.82
N MET A 151 0.62 18.08 15.42
CA MET A 151 1.44 19.06 14.72
C MET A 151 2.40 18.38 13.73
N LEU A 152 3.09 17.31 14.15
CA LEU A 152 4.00 16.58 13.27
C LEU A 152 3.24 15.84 12.16
N GLN A 153 2.06 15.30 12.44
CA GLN A 153 1.21 14.66 11.44
C GLN A 153 0.82 15.65 10.33
N LYS A 154 0.49 16.90 10.69
CA LYS A 154 0.18 17.95 9.71
C LYS A 154 1.37 18.25 8.79
N ILE A 155 2.59 18.28 9.33
CA ILE A 155 3.82 18.47 8.55
C ILE A 155 4.04 17.30 7.59
N ILE A 156 3.86 16.07 8.07
CA ILE A 156 3.97 14.84 7.26
C ILE A 156 2.95 14.86 6.11
N ASP A 157 1.69 15.17 6.40
CA ASP A 157 0.64 15.21 5.38
C ASP A 157 0.92 16.29 4.32
N CYS A 158 1.40 17.48 4.73
CA CYS A 158 1.80 18.52 3.79
C CYS A 158 2.96 18.07 2.88
N ALA A 159 3.98 17.42 3.45
CA ALA A 159 5.12 16.92 2.68
C ALA A 159 4.72 15.80 1.70
N LEU A 160 3.86 14.88 2.14
CA LEU A 160 3.32 13.82 1.29
C LEU A 160 2.46 14.40 0.15
N TYR A 161 1.62 15.40 0.45
CA TYR A 161 0.81 16.08 -0.56
C TYR A 161 1.67 16.77 -1.63
N GLU A 162 2.70 17.50 -1.21
CA GLU A 162 3.62 18.17 -2.13
C GLU A 162 4.35 17.15 -3.02
N PHE A 163 4.83 16.06 -2.42
CA PHE A 163 5.48 14.98 -3.15
C PHE A 163 4.55 14.35 -4.19
N VAL A 164 3.32 14.00 -3.81
CA VAL A 164 2.32 13.43 -4.72
C VAL A 164 1.95 14.41 -5.83
N SER A 165 1.82 15.70 -5.51
CA SER A 165 1.36 16.71 -6.48
C SER A 165 2.44 17.14 -7.47
N THR A 166 3.71 17.09 -7.07
CA THR A 166 4.83 17.65 -7.86
C THR A 166 5.85 16.62 -8.32
N GLY A 167 5.83 15.42 -7.75
CA GLY A 167 6.88 14.41 -7.91
C GLY A 167 8.20 14.76 -7.21
N ASN A 168 8.29 15.90 -6.54
CA ASN A 168 9.51 16.39 -5.90
C ASN A 168 9.39 16.35 -4.37
N SER A 169 10.44 15.86 -3.70
CA SER A 169 10.58 16.00 -2.26
C SER A 169 11.24 17.35 -1.95
N THR A 170 10.49 18.31 -1.45
CA THR A 170 11.08 19.56 -0.96
C THR A 170 11.68 19.31 0.43
N PRO A 171 12.97 19.61 0.66
CA PRO A 171 13.56 19.48 1.99
C PRO A 171 12.76 20.33 2.98
N LEU A 172 12.34 19.74 4.11
CA LEU A 172 11.73 20.49 5.20
C LEU A 172 12.72 21.60 5.62
N LYS A 173 12.33 22.86 5.45
CA LYS A 173 13.11 24.00 5.94
C LYS A 173 13.24 23.83 7.46
N LYS A 174 14.47 23.57 7.93
CA LYS A 174 14.79 23.62 9.36
C LYS A 174 14.64 25.08 9.79
N ASN A 175 13.63 25.37 10.61
CA ASN A 175 13.59 26.59 11.40
C ASN A 175 14.50 26.42 12.61
#